data_AF-A0A964ZG38-F1
#
_entry.id   AF-A0A964ZG38-F1
#
_cell.length_a   1.000
_cell.length_b   1.000
_cell.length_c   1.000
_cell.angle_alpha   90.00
_cell.angle_beta   90.00
_cell.angle_gamma   90.00
#
_symmetry.space_group_name_H-M   'P 1'
#
loop_
_entity.id
_entity.type
_entity.pdbx_description
1 polymer ?
#
loop_
_entity_poly.entity_id
_entity_poly.type
_entity_poly.pdbx_seq_one_letter_code
_entity_poly.pdbx_strand_id
1 'polypeptide(L)'
;MILLGRFIVMTAFVFWLGGFTFYISIVVPLGTEQLGAIGQGFITREVTKSINISATIALALALAELLLAPDNRKARWWARWGLWLTIAVCQASLFYLHPLLDGYLDFDTASVRERPAFYQYHRVYLWTHTLQWALAWISMWLMLWAWRDADRSPPSRSI
;
A
#
# COMPACT_ATOMS: atom_id res chain seq x y z
N MET A 1 3.54 -25.62 6.12
CA MET A 1 4.35 -24.38 6.06
C MET A 1 3.87 -23.42 4.97
N ILE A 2 3.59 -23.89 3.74
CA ILE A 2 3.12 -23.05 2.62
C ILE A 2 1.79 -22.33 2.92
N LEU A 3 0.78 -23.02 3.45
CA LEU A 3 -0.53 -22.41 3.75
C LEU A 3 -0.45 -21.27 4.77
N LEU A 4 0.36 -21.45 5.83
CA LEU A 4 0.57 -20.42 6.86
C LEU A 4 1.23 -19.18 6.26
N GLY A 5 2.25 -19.34 5.42
CA GLY A 5 2.89 -18.22 4.72
C GLY A 5 1.91 -17.45 3.84
N ARG A 6 1.10 -18.15 3.03
CA ARG A 6 0.04 -17.54 2.21
C ARG A 6 -0.97 -16.77 3.07
N PHE A 7 -1.41 -17.36 4.19
CA PHE A 7 -2.33 -16.73 5.13
C PHE A 7 -1.76 -15.44 5.74
N ILE A 8 -0.48 -15.45 6.15
CA ILE A 8 0.20 -14.28 6.71
C ILE A 8 0.30 -13.16 5.67
N VAL A 9 0.72 -13.47 4.43
CA VAL A 9 0.82 -12.49 3.34
C VAL A 9 -0.56 -11.87 3.05
N MET A 10 -1.60 -12.69 2.92
CA MET A 10 -2.96 -12.19 2.68
C MET A 10 -3.46 -11.32 3.82
N THR A 11 -3.21 -11.72 5.07
CA THR A 11 -3.61 -10.94 6.25
C THR A 11 -2.93 -9.57 6.25
N ALA A 12 -1.64 -9.51 5.91
CA ALA A 12 -0.92 -8.24 5.80
C ALA A 12 -1.50 -7.32 4.72
N PHE A 13 -1.84 -7.86 3.53
CA PHE A 13 -2.48 -7.09 2.47
C PHE A 13 -3.87 -6.60 2.86
N VAL A 14 -4.70 -7.46 3.45
CA VAL A 14 -6.05 -7.09 3.87
C VAL A 14 -6.02 -6.05 5.00
N PHE A 15 -5.08 -6.18 5.95
CA PHE A 15 -4.89 -5.19 7.01
C PHE A 15 -4.50 -3.82 6.42
N TRP A 16 -3.50 -3.79 5.53
CA TRP A 16 -3.06 -2.56 4.90
C TRP A 16 -4.12 -1.95 3.97
N LEU A 17 -4.64 -2.70 2.99
CA LEU A 17 -5.63 -2.23 2.02
C LEU A 17 -6.96 -1.90 2.68
N GLY A 18 -7.43 -2.76 3.58
CA GLY A 18 -8.67 -2.56 4.32
C GLY A 18 -8.56 -1.36 5.25
N GLY A 19 -7.47 -1.25 6.01
CA GLY A 19 -7.19 -0.11 6.88
C GLY A 19 -7.13 1.21 6.11
N PHE A 20 -6.39 1.25 5.01
CA PHE A 20 -6.33 2.43 4.14
C PHE A 20 -7.70 2.79 3.56
N THR A 21 -8.43 1.82 2.99
CA THR A 21 -9.74 2.06 2.36
C THR A 21 -10.76 2.56 3.38
N PHE A 22 -10.84 1.92 4.56
CA PHE A 22 -11.72 2.34 5.65
C PHE A 22 -11.37 3.75 6.12
N TYR A 23 -10.08 4.04 6.27
CA TYR A 23 -9.62 5.34 6.72
C TYR A 23 -10.05 6.46 5.75
N ILE A 24 -9.76 6.32 4.45
CA ILE A 24 -10.06 7.38 3.48
C ILE A 24 -11.56 7.56 3.22
N SER A 25 -12.35 6.49 3.33
CA SER A 25 -13.77 6.50 2.96
C SER A 25 -14.69 6.84 4.12
N ILE A 26 -14.32 6.48 5.35
CA ILE A 26 -15.16 6.65 6.54
C ILE A 26 -14.53 7.64 7.52
N VAL A 27 -13.27 7.39 7.91
CA VAL A 27 -12.64 8.16 9.00
C VAL A 27 -12.32 9.59 8.58
N VAL A 28 -11.79 9.79 7.37
CA VAL A 28 -11.46 11.14 6.87
C VAL A 28 -12.69 12.05 6.76
N PRO A 29 -13.80 11.64 6.10
CA PRO A 29 -15.01 12.46 6.05
C PRO A 29 -15.60 12.75 7.43
N LEU A 30 -15.77 11.72 8.26
CA LEU A 30 -16.36 11.87 9.60
C LEU A 30 -15.48 12.74 10.51
N GLY A 31 -14.17 12.54 10.49
CA GLY A 31 -13.24 13.35 11.26
C GLY A 31 -13.16 14.79 10.77
N THR A 32 -13.30 15.03 9.46
CA THR A 32 -13.38 16.40 8.91
C THR A 32 -14.65 17.11 9.37
N GLU A 33 -15.78 16.41 9.43
CA GLU A 33 -17.05 16.95 9.93
C GLU A 33 -16.96 17.33 11.42
N GLN A 34 -16.31 16.48 12.23
CA GLN A 34 -16.25 16.65 13.69
C GLN A 34 -15.12 17.59 14.16
N LEU A 35 -13.98 17.59 13.49
CA LEU A 35 -12.75 18.27 13.94
C LEU A 35 -12.32 19.40 13.00
N GLY A 36 -13.03 19.60 11.89
CA GLY A 36 -12.61 20.45 10.79
C GLY A 36 -11.41 19.87 10.01
N ALA A 37 -11.10 20.49 8.87
CA ALA A 37 -10.05 20.01 7.97
C ALA A 37 -8.66 19.98 8.61
N ILE A 38 -8.35 20.95 9.49
CA ILE A 38 -7.04 21.06 10.12
C ILE A 38 -6.87 20.00 11.23
N GLY A 39 -7.86 19.86 12.11
CA GLY A 39 -7.88 18.81 13.14
C GLY A 39 -7.77 17.42 12.54
N GLN A 40 -8.51 17.16 11.46
CA GLN A 40 -8.41 15.90 10.72
C GLN A 40 -7.05 15.71 10.03
N GLY A 41 -6.40 16.79 9.58
CA GLY A 41 -5.04 16.76 9.04
C GLY A 41 -4.03 16.21 10.04
N PHE A 42 -4.12 16.59 11.32
CA PHE A 42 -3.27 16.07 12.38
C PHE A 42 -3.45 14.56 12.61
N ILE A 43 -4.70 14.10 12.66
CA ILE A 43 -4.98 12.66 12.78
C ILE A 43 -4.44 11.91 11.55
N THR A 44 -4.65 12.47 10.36
CA THR A 44 -4.19 11.88 9.10
C THR A 44 -2.68 11.73 9.06
N ARG A 45 -1.94 12.68 9.63
CA ARG A 45 -0.49 12.59 9.75
C ARG A 45 -0.05 11.36 10.54
N GLU A 46 -0.61 11.16 11.73
CA GLU A 46 -0.24 10.02 12.58
C GLU A 46 -0.71 8.68 12.00
N VAL A 47 -1.91 8.64 11.44
CA VAL A 47 -2.44 7.44 10.78
C VAL A 47 -1.61 7.08 9.55
N THR A 48 -1.15 8.07 8.78
CA THR A 48 -0.32 7.84 7.59
C THR A 48 0.98 7.10 7.93
N LYS A 49 1.61 7.39 9.08
CA LYS A 49 2.80 6.64 9.53
C LYS A 49 2.48 5.16 9.69
N SER A 50 1.36 4.86 10.37
CA SER A 50 0.90 3.49 10.60
C SER A 50 0.55 2.77 9.29
N ILE A 51 -0.14 3.47 8.38
CA ILE A 51 -0.47 2.95 7.04
C ILE A 51 0.80 2.63 6.25
N ASN A 52 1.77 3.54 6.22
CA ASN A 52 3.04 3.33 5.51
C ASN A 52 3.83 2.15 6.09
N ILE A 53 3.90 2.01 7.41
CA ILE A 53 4.56 0.87 8.05
C ILE A 53 3.84 -0.44 7.65
N SER A 54 2.51 -0.47 7.70
CA SER A 54 1.74 -1.64 7.30
C SER A 54 1.94 -2.01 5.82
N ALA A 55 2.04 -1.02 4.94
CA ALA A 55 2.35 -1.20 3.52
C ALA A 55 3.74 -1.81 3.32
N THR A 56 4.75 -1.29 4.03
CA THR A 56 6.13 -1.81 3.99
C THR A 56 6.18 -3.26 4.45
N ILE A 57 5.49 -3.62 5.54
CA ILE A 57 5.41 -5.00 6.03
C ILE A 57 4.75 -5.91 4.97
N ALA A 58 3.62 -5.50 4.40
CA ALA A 58 2.94 -6.26 3.35
C ALA A 58 3.83 -6.45 2.12
N LEU A 59 4.56 -5.42 1.69
CA LEU A 59 5.51 -5.48 0.58
C LEU A 59 6.71 -6.40 0.85
N ALA A 60 7.25 -6.38 2.07
CA ALA A 60 8.36 -7.26 2.46
C ALA A 60 7.92 -8.73 2.45
N LEU A 61 6.72 -9.01 2.96
CA LEU A 61 6.13 -10.35 2.92
C LEU A 61 5.81 -10.80 1.48
N ALA A 62 5.33 -9.90 0.63
CA ALA A 62 5.14 -10.18 -0.80
C ALA A 62 6.46 -10.51 -1.50
N LEU A 63 7.53 -9.78 -1.18
CA LEU A 63 8.87 -10.04 -1.74
C LEU A 63 9.36 -11.43 -1.30
N ALA A 64 9.24 -11.74 -0.02
CA ALA A 64 9.62 -13.05 0.51
C ALA A 64 8.84 -14.17 -0.19
N GLU A 65 7.53 -14.00 -0.41
CA GLU A 65 6.72 -14.97 -1.14
C GLU A 65 7.13 -15.09 -2.62
N LEU A 66 7.42 -13.98 -3.29
CA LEU A 66 7.87 -13.97 -4.69
C LEU A 66 9.23 -14.67 -4.89
N LEU A 67 10.12 -14.58 -3.89
CA LEU A 67 11.42 -15.24 -3.88
C LEU A 67 11.32 -16.73 -3.54
N LEU A 68 10.46 -17.10 -2.59
CA LEU A 68 10.34 -18.47 -2.08
C LEU A 68 9.39 -19.35 -2.90
N ALA A 69 8.46 -18.77 -3.64
CA ALA A 69 7.50 -19.49 -4.48
C ALA A 69 7.51 -18.96 -5.92
N PRO A 70 8.54 -19.32 -6.72
CA PRO A 70 8.60 -18.94 -8.14
C PRO A 70 7.38 -19.43 -8.91
N ASP A 71 6.96 -18.65 -9.88
CA ASP A 71 5.81 -18.97 -10.70
C ASP A 71 6.23 -19.79 -11.93
N ASN A 72 5.53 -20.89 -12.20
CA ASN A 72 5.77 -21.74 -13.37
C ASN A 72 5.53 -21.00 -14.70
N ARG A 73 4.73 -19.92 -14.69
CA ARG A 73 4.47 -19.10 -15.87
C ARG A 73 5.33 -17.84 -15.87
N LYS A 74 6.36 -17.82 -16.72
CA LYS A 74 7.31 -16.68 -16.86
C LYS A 74 6.62 -15.32 -17.03
N ALA A 75 5.57 -15.23 -17.84
CA ALA A 75 4.85 -13.97 -18.06
C ALA A 75 4.21 -13.43 -16.77
N ARG A 76 3.57 -14.30 -15.98
CA ARG A 76 2.95 -13.92 -14.69
C ARG A 76 4.01 -13.63 -13.63
N TRP A 77 5.11 -14.37 -13.64
CA TRP A 77 6.26 -14.10 -12.77
C TRP A 77 6.79 -12.67 -12.97
N TRP A 78 7.07 -12.28 -14.22
CA TRP A 78 7.52 -10.92 -14.53
C TRP A 78 6.46 -9.86 -14.23
N ALA A 79 5.18 -10.15 -14.46
CA ALA A 79 4.10 -9.24 -14.09
C ALA A 79 4.06 -8.98 -12.58
N ARG A 80 4.24 -10.03 -11.75
CA ARG A 80 4.31 -9.91 -10.29
C ARG A 80 5.52 -9.10 -9.84
N TRP A 81 6.69 -9.31 -10.43
CA TRP A 81 7.87 -8.47 -10.19
C TRP A 81 7.66 -7.01 -10.57
N GLY A 82 7.09 -6.75 -11.75
CA GLY A 82 6.78 -5.41 -12.21
C GLY A 82 5.80 -4.68 -11.29
N LEU A 83 4.74 -5.37 -10.85
CA LEU A 83 3.79 -4.83 -9.87
C LEU A 83 4.47 -4.55 -8.54
N TRP A 84 5.22 -5.51 -8.00
CA TRP A 84 5.93 -5.33 -6.73
C TRP A 84 6.87 -4.12 -6.79
N LEU A 85 7.68 -4.00 -7.84
CA LEU A 85 8.60 -2.89 -8.02
C LEU A 85 7.87 -1.56 -8.14
N THR A 86 6.77 -1.52 -8.88
CA THR A 86 5.96 -0.30 -9.04
C THR A 86 5.35 0.13 -7.71
N ILE A 87 4.77 -0.80 -6.95
CA ILE A 87 4.20 -0.51 -5.62
C ILE A 87 5.31 -0.07 -4.65
N ALA A 88 6.50 -0.67 -4.71
CA ALA A 88 7.65 -0.27 -3.91
C ALA A 88 8.14 1.15 -4.24
N VAL A 89 8.17 1.53 -5.52
CA VAL A 89 8.48 2.91 -5.95
C VAL A 89 7.42 3.89 -5.45
N CYS A 90 6.13 3.54 -5.53
CA CYS A 90 5.06 4.34 -4.93
C CYS A 90 5.28 4.48 -3.41
N GLN A 91 5.59 3.40 -2.70
CA GLN A 91 5.84 3.43 -1.26
C GLN A 91 7.03 4.34 -0.90
N ALA A 92 8.13 4.24 -1.64
CA ALA A 92 9.30 5.10 -1.45
C ALA A 92 8.95 6.58 -1.71
N SER A 93 8.15 6.85 -2.76
CA SER A 93 7.65 8.19 -3.06
C SER A 93 6.77 8.75 -1.95
N LEU A 94 5.93 7.92 -1.32
CA LEU A 94 5.11 8.35 -0.18
C LEU A 94 5.95 8.67 1.07
N PHE A 95 7.02 7.92 1.34
CA PHE A 95 7.96 8.25 2.40
C PHE A 95 8.68 9.57 2.19
N TYR A 96 8.90 9.98 0.93
CA TYR A 96 9.47 11.27 0.59
C TYR A 96 8.43 12.40 0.61
N LEU A 97 7.26 12.19 0.00
CA LEU A 97 6.21 13.20 -0.12
C LEU A 97 5.57 13.54 1.24
N HIS A 98 5.49 12.59 2.16
CA HIS A 98 4.88 12.81 3.47
C HIS A 98 5.61 13.89 4.31
N PRO A 99 6.93 13.80 4.59
CA PRO A 99 7.64 14.86 5.30
C PRO A 99 7.70 16.18 4.52
N LEU A 100 7.72 16.12 3.18
CA LEU A 100 7.64 17.31 2.34
C LEU A 100 6.33 18.07 2.58
N LEU A 101 5.19 17.36 2.59
CA LEU A 101 3.87 17.95 2.87
C LEU A 101 3.75 18.46 4.30
N ASP A 102 4.30 17.72 5.28
CA ASP A 102 4.35 18.17 6.68
C ASP A 102 5.10 19.51 6.82
N GLY A 103 6.13 19.74 6.02
CA GLY A 103 6.90 21.00 6.04
C GLY A 103 6.12 22.24 5.60
N TYR A 104 5.03 22.05 4.83
CA TYR A 104 4.15 23.13 4.41
C TYR A 104 3.04 23.45 5.44
N LEU A 105 2.85 22.62 6.46
CA LEU A 105 1.86 22.82 7.49
C LEU A 105 2.43 23.68 8.62
N ASP A 106 1.79 24.80 8.90
CA ASP A 106 2.07 25.64 10.06
C ASP A 106 1.10 25.27 11.18
N PHE A 107 1.64 24.57 12.18
CA PHE A 107 0.86 23.98 13.25
C PHE A 107 0.47 24.97 14.35
N ASP A 108 1.21 26.07 14.49
CA ASP A 108 0.93 27.12 15.48
C ASP A 108 -0.19 28.04 15.01
N THR A 109 -0.24 28.30 13.70
CA THR A 109 -1.25 29.19 13.08
C THR A 109 -2.38 28.45 12.38
N ALA A 110 -2.36 27.11 12.41
CA ALA A 110 -3.34 26.27 11.75
C ALA A 110 -3.48 26.62 10.25
N SER A 111 -2.36 26.91 9.59
CA SER A 111 -2.33 27.44 8.23
C SER A 111 -1.42 26.63 7.31
N VAL A 112 -1.63 26.76 6.00
CA VAL A 112 -0.79 26.14 4.98
C VAL A 112 0.13 27.22 4.42
N ARG A 113 1.44 27.05 4.62
CA ARG A 113 2.46 27.89 3.98
C ARG A 113 2.48 27.57 2.50
N GLU A 114 2.61 28.61 1.65
CA GLU A 114 2.70 28.45 0.20
C GLU A 114 1.61 27.54 -0.41
N ARG A 115 0.34 27.89 -0.15
CA ARG A 115 -0.84 27.12 -0.60
C ARG A 115 -0.72 26.51 -2.01
N PRO A 116 -0.27 27.22 -3.07
CA PRO A 116 -0.18 26.63 -4.41
C PRO A 116 0.74 25.40 -4.49
N ALA A 117 1.91 25.46 -3.86
CA ALA A 117 2.88 24.37 -3.85
C ALA A 117 2.33 23.18 -3.05
N PHE A 118 1.74 23.43 -1.88
CA PHE A 118 1.11 22.40 -1.07
C PHE A 118 0.06 21.61 -1.86
N TYR A 119 -0.89 22.29 -2.53
CA TYR A 119 -1.94 21.59 -3.29
C TYR A 119 -1.39 20.75 -4.44
N GLN A 120 -0.31 21.21 -5.10
CA GLN A 120 0.32 20.45 -6.17
C GLN A 120 0.94 19.14 -5.63
N TYR A 121 1.76 19.22 -4.58
CA TYR A 121 2.36 18.03 -3.97
C TYR A 121 1.31 17.13 -3.31
N HIS A 122 0.27 17.71 -2.71
CA HIS A 122 -0.82 16.96 -2.09
C HIS A 122 -1.60 16.16 -3.14
N ARG A 123 -1.85 16.75 -4.32
CA ARG A 123 -2.47 16.04 -5.44
C ARG A 123 -1.61 14.89 -5.93
N VAL A 124 -0.29 15.08 -6.06
CA VAL A 124 0.65 14.00 -6.43
C VAL A 124 0.58 12.88 -5.40
N TYR A 125 0.64 13.22 -4.11
CA TYR A 125 0.55 12.28 -3.00
C TYR A 125 -0.74 11.44 -3.04
N LEU A 126 -1.90 12.06 -3.27
CA LEU A 126 -3.18 11.36 -3.39
C LEU A 126 -3.21 10.41 -4.60
N TRP A 127 -2.69 10.84 -5.75
CA TRP A 127 -2.60 9.99 -6.93
C TRP A 127 -1.63 8.82 -6.73
N THR A 128 -0.50 9.05 -6.04
CA THR A 128 0.44 7.98 -5.68
C THR A 128 -0.24 6.92 -4.80
N HIS A 129 -0.99 7.33 -3.77
CA HIS A 129 -1.78 6.42 -2.94
C HIS A 129 -2.84 5.66 -3.76
N THR A 130 -3.56 6.35 -4.64
CA THR A 130 -4.61 5.75 -5.47
C THR A 130 -4.04 4.69 -6.41
N LEU A 131 -2.93 5.01 -7.08
CA LEU A 131 -2.23 4.07 -7.94
C LEU A 131 -1.71 2.88 -7.14
N GLN A 132 -1.05 3.13 -6.01
CA GLN A 132 -0.52 2.08 -5.14
C GLN A 132 -1.61 1.12 -4.67
N TRP A 133 -2.74 1.66 -4.23
CA TRP A 133 -3.93 0.91 -3.81
C TRP A 133 -4.46 0.02 -4.93
N ALA A 134 -4.65 0.57 -6.14
CA ALA A 134 -5.14 -0.19 -7.28
C ALA A 134 -4.18 -1.33 -7.68
N LEU A 135 -2.88 -1.04 -7.73
CA LEU A 135 -1.86 -2.04 -8.05
C LEU A 135 -1.76 -3.15 -6.99
N ALA A 136 -1.95 -2.81 -5.71
CA ALA A 136 -1.95 -3.79 -4.63
C ALA A 136 -3.14 -4.76 -4.72
N TRP A 137 -4.32 -4.32 -5.15
CA TRP A 137 -5.44 -5.22 -5.47
C TRP A 137 -5.10 -6.18 -6.62
N ILE A 138 -4.49 -5.67 -7.70
CA ILE A 138 -4.06 -6.50 -8.83
C ILE A 138 -2.99 -7.50 -8.39
N SER A 139 -2.04 -7.08 -7.55
CA SER A 139 -1.00 -7.94 -6.99
C SER A 139 -1.61 -9.09 -6.17
N MET A 140 -2.56 -8.78 -5.28
CA MET A 140 -3.27 -9.77 -4.48
C MET A 140 -4.03 -10.78 -5.36
N TRP A 141 -4.70 -10.31 -6.42
CA TRP A 141 -5.35 -11.19 -7.38
C TRP A 141 -4.36 -12.13 -8.10
N LEU A 142 -3.20 -11.62 -8.55
CA LEU A 142 -2.18 -12.45 -9.19
C LEU A 142 -1.54 -13.46 -8.24
N MET A 143 -1.34 -13.10 -6.97
CA MET A 143 -0.87 -14.04 -5.94
C MET A 143 -1.85 -15.21 -5.78
N LEU A 144 -3.15 -14.92 -5.61
CA LEU A 144 -4.19 -15.95 -5.51
C LEU A 144 -4.24 -16.84 -6.75
N TRP A 145 -4.11 -16.26 -7.94
CA TRP A 145 -4.07 -17.03 -9.19
C TRP A 145 -2.83 -17.92 -9.28
N ALA A 146 -1.65 -17.40 -8.94
CA ALA A 146 -0.42 -18.18 -8.94
C ALA A 146 -0.50 -19.37 -7.96
N TRP A 147 -1.03 -19.14 -6.75
CA TRP A 147 -1.23 -20.20 -5.77
C TRP A 147 -2.22 -21.26 -6.23
N ARG A 148 -3.33 -20.86 -6.85
CA ARG A 148 -4.31 -21.80 -7.41
C ARG A 148 -3.70 -22.69 -8.48
N ASP A 149 -2.85 -22.14 -9.36
CA ASP A 149 -2.19 -22.90 -10.41
C ASP A 149 -1.12 -23.85 -9.83
N ALA A 150 -0.39 -23.42 -8.81
CA ALA A 150 0.57 -24.25 -8.08
C ALA A 150 -0.13 -25.45 -7.41
N ASP A 151 -1.28 -25.23 -6.78
CA ASP A 151 -2.04 -26.28 -6.08
C ASP A 151 -2.67 -27.29 -7.05
N ARG A 152 -2.90 -26.91 -8.31
CA ARG A 152 -3.43 -27.79 -9.37
C ARG A 152 -2.37 -28.61 -10.09
N SER A 153 -1.10 -28.25 -9.94
CA SER A 153 -0.01 -28.99 -10.58
C SER A 153 0.25 -30.25 -9.76
N PRO A 154 0.09 -31.47 -10.33
CA PRO A 154 0.38 -32.69 -9.58
C PRO A 154 1.85 -32.67 -9.13
N PRO A 155 2.17 -33.21 -7.94
CA PRO A 155 3.56 -33.32 -7.50
C PRO A 155 4.31 -34.08 -8.59
N SER A 156 5.32 -33.46 -9.19
CA SER A 156 6.16 -34.13 -10.18
C SER A 156 6.77 -35.34 -9.47
N ARG A 157 6.32 -36.55 -9.85
CA ARG A 157 7.02 -37.77 -9.50
C ARG A 157 8.41 -37.64 -10.12
N SER A 158 9.38 -37.28 -9.30
CA SER A 158 10.79 -37.48 -9.61
C SER A 158 10.99 -38.99 -9.66
N ILE A 159 11.24 -39.50 -10.86
CA ILE A 159 11.84 -40.82 -11.10
C ILE A 159 13.34 -40.61 -11.16
#